data_AF-A0A5M3WAS0-F1
#
_entry.id   AF-A0A5M3WAS0-F1
#
_cell.length_a   1.000
_cell.length_b   1.000
_cell.length_c   1.000
_cell.angle_alpha   90.00
_cell.angle_beta   90.00
_cell.angle_gamma   90.00
#
_symmetry.space_group_name_H-M   'P 1'
#
loop_
_entity.id
_entity.type
_entity.pdbx_description
1 polymer ?
#
loop_
_entity_poly.entity_id
_entity_poly.type
_entity_poly.pdbx_seq_one_letter_code
_entity_poly.pdbx_strand_id
1 'polypeptide(L)'
;MTFAAYVAGRRFDGHGWESAALTPFTLRSGREPRAADEMVVEAASGFSAGARVPVLTAAGTKIYLVTGVTSQNLPSQDTLFFARGPAPRRPAGAGQRDRRLPQGGRVRGAEGRGR
;
A
#
# COMPACT_ATOMS: atom_id res chain seq x y z
N MET A 1 -7.63 0.13 13.30
CA MET A 1 -6.73 1.30 13.15
C MET A 1 -7.24 2.13 11.99
N THR A 2 -7.36 3.44 12.19
CA THR A 2 -7.79 4.42 11.18
C THR A 2 -6.60 5.26 10.74
N PHE A 3 -6.54 5.63 9.46
CA PHE A 3 -5.49 6.52 8.93
C PHE A 3 -6.09 7.52 7.94
N ALA A 4 -5.46 8.69 7.80
CA ALA A 4 -5.88 9.66 6.79
C ALA A 4 -5.49 9.18 5.38
N ALA A 5 -6.46 9.20 4.47
CA ALA A 5 -6.29 8.95 3.06
C ALA A 5 -6.76 10.19 2.28
N TYR A 6 -6.10 10.49 1.16
CA TYR A 6 -6.49 11.62 0.31
C TYR A 6 -6.73 11.15 -1.11
N VAL A 7 -7.86 11.57 -1.69
CA VAL A 7 -8.24 11.30 -3.07
C VAL A 7 -8.59 12.61 -3.75
N ALA A 8 -7.86 12.96 -4.82
CA ALA A 8 -8.03 14.23 -5.53
C ALA A 8 -8.09 15.47 -4.59
N GLY A 9 -7.32 15.46 -3.50
CA GLY A 9 -7.28 16.54 -2.50
C GLY A 9 -8.37 16.49 -1.42
N ARG A 10 -9.37 15.61 -1.54
CA ARG A 10 -10.37 15.36 -0.50
C ARG A 10 -9.82 14.37 0.53
N ARG A 11 -10.06 14.64 1.82
CA ARG A 11 -9.68 13.74 2.92
C ARG A 11 -10.75 12.67 3.13
N PHE A 12 -10.29 11.45 3.32
CA PHE A 12 -11.07 10.28 3.68
C PHE A 12 -10.45 9.60 4.92
N ASP A 13 -11.28 8.94 5.73
CA ASP A 13 -10.81 8.06 6.79
C ASP A 13 -10.66 6.63 6.24
N GLY A 14 -9.43 6.12 6.30
CA GLY A 14 -9.04 4.80 5.83
C GLY A 14 -9.13 3.76 6.93
N HIS A 15 -9.89 2.70 6.68
CA HIS A 15 -10.08 1.57 7.59
C HIS A 15 -9.70 0.25 6.93
N GLY A 16 -9.33 -0.76 7.73
CA GLY A 16 -9.23 -2.13 7.23
C GLY A 16 -10.63 -2.73 7.01
N TRP A 17 -10.80 -3.53 5.95
CA TRP A 17 -12.04 -4.27 5.67
C TRP A 17 -12.45 -5.18 6.83
N GLU A 18 -11.48 -5.70 7.59
CA GLU A 18 -11.74 -6.46 8.82
C GLU A 18 -12.57 -5.67 9.84
N SER A 19 -12.44 -4.33 9.88
CA SER A 19 -13.28 -3.48 10.73
C SER A 19 -14.70 -3.31 10.17
N ALA A 20 -14.88 -3.42 8.85
CA ALA A 20 -16.20 -3.41 8.24
C ALA A 20 -16.97 -4.69 8.56
N ALA A 21 -16.33 -5.85 8.53
CA ALA A 21 -16.96 -7.14 8.84
C ALA A 21 -17.50 -7.26 10.28
N LEU A 22 -17.02 -6.42 11.21
CA LEU A 22 -17.52 -6.34 12.60
C LEU A 22 -18.86 -5.62 12.72
N THR A 23 -19.32 -5.02 11.63
CA THR A 23 -20.59 -4.33 11.49
C THR A 23 -21.36 -5.03 10.38
N PRO A 24 -22.70 -5.12 10.43
CA PRO A 24 -23.51 -5.72 9.37
C PRO A 24 -23.57 -4.79 8.12
N PHE A 25 -22.41 -4.44 7.56
CA PHE A 25 -22.32 -3.71 6.30
C PHE A 25 -22.73 -4.62 5.16
N THR A 26 -23.53 -4.06 4.26
CA THR A 26 -24.02 -4.76 3.08
C THR A 26 -23.42 -4.07 1.86
N LEU A 27 -22.91 -4.85 0.91
CA LEU A 27 -22.45 -4.30 -0.36
C LEU A 27 -23.66 -4.02 -1.25
N ARG A 28 -23.77 -2.79 -1.75
CA ARG A 28 -24.75 -2.39 -2.76
C ARG A 28 -24.38 -2.97 -4.12
N SER A 29 -23.09 -3.01 -4.39
CA SER A 29 -22.52 -3.45 -5.66
C SER A 29 -21.11 -3.97 -5.47
N GLY A 30 -20.71 -4.91 -6.32
CA GLY A 30 -19.37 -5.47 -6.35
C GLY A 30 -19.13 -6.53 -5.28
N ARG A 31 -17.90 -6.57 -4.77
CA ARG A 31 -17.42 -7.60 -3.84
C ARG A 31 -16.47 -7.03 -2.80
N GLU A 32 -16.28 -7.82 -1.75
CA GLU A 32 -15.26 -7.60 -0.74
C GLU A 32 -13.85 -7.59 -1.37
N PRO A 33 -12.95 -6.73 -0.86
CA PRO A 33 -11.61 -6.61 -1.39
C PRO A 33 -10.76 -7.78 -0.89
N ARG A 34 -10.07 -8.47 -1.80
CA ARG A 34 -9.27 -9.69 -1.53
C ARG A 34 -7.77 -9.43 -1.65
N ALA A 35 -7.37 -8.43 -2.45
CA ALA A 35 -5.98 -8.07 -2.66
C ALA A 35 -5.62 -6.75 -1.97
N ALA A 36 -4.33 -6.56 -1.66
CA ALA A 36 -3.82 -5.37 -0.96
C ALA A 36 -3.95 -4.05 -1.74
N ASP A 37 -4.34 -4.12 -3.01
CA ASP A 37 -4.55 -2.98 -3.91
C ASP A 37 -6.04 -2.78 -4.20
N GLU A 38 -6.92 -3.49 -3.48
CA GLU A 38 -8.36 -3.39 -3.61
C GLU A 38 -8.97 -2.64 -2.42
N MET A 39 -10.01 -1.87 -2.71
CA MET A 39 -10.76 -1.11 -1.72
C MET A 39 -12.26 -1.16 -1.98
N VAL A 40 -13.04 -1.00 -0.91
CA VAL A 40 -14.47 -0.74 -0.95
C VAL A 40 -14.70 0.69 -0.51
N VAL A 41 -15.58 1.37 -1.24
CA VAL A 41 -15.94 2.76 -0.98
C VAL A 41 -17.36 2.84 -0.45
N GLU A 42 -17.71 3.92 0.24
CA GLU A 42 -19.10 4.17 0.55
C GLU A 42 -19.89 4.73 -0.64
N ALA A 43 -21.22 4.55 -0.63
CA ALA A 43 -22.09 5.06 -1.70
C ALA A 43 -22.01 6.58 -1.89
N ALA A 44 -21.77 7.35 -0.82
CA ALA A 44 -21.68 8.81 -0.87
C ALA A 44 -20.37 9.33 -1.47
N SER A 45 -19.34 8.49 -1.58
CA SER A 45 -18.04 8.88 -2.12
C SER A 45 -18.09 9.25 -3.61
N GLY A 46 -19.11 8.77 -4.35
CA GLY A 46 -19.27 8.99 -5.78
C GLY A 46 -18.42 8.07 -6.67
N PHE A 47 -17.67 7.12 -6.09
CA PHE A 47 -16.90 6.14 -6.85
C PHE A 47 -17.71 4.88 -7.16
N SER A 48 -17.44 4.29 -8.32
CA SER A 48 -18.07 3.05 -8.79
C SER A 48 -17.12 1.85 -8.65
N ALA A 49 -17.68 0.67 -8.44
CA ALA A 49 -16.93 -0.57 -8.59
C ALA A 49 -16.28 -0.67 -9.99
N GLY A 50 -15.02 -1.09 -10.04
CA GLY A 50 -14.15 -1.10 -11.21
C GLY A 50 -13.26 0.14 -11.37
N ALA A 51 -13.51 1.22 -10.63
CA ALA A 51 -12.71 2.44 -10.73
C ALA A 51 -11.29 2.23 -10.17
N ARG A 52 -10.29 2.86 -10.81
CA ARG A 52 -8.90 2.91 -10.32
C ARG A 52 -8.64 4.29 -9.74
N VAL A 53 -8.39 4.36 -8.44
CA VAL A 53 -8.33 5.62 -7.70
C VAL A 53 -6.92 5.80 -7.13
N PRO A 54 -6.23 6.92 -7.44
CA PRO A 54 -4.98 7.27 -6.78
C PRO A 54 -5.28 7.77 -5.35
N VAL A 55 -4.78 7.05 -4.36
CA VAL A 55 -4.93 7.38 -2.95
C VAL A 55 -3.56 7.76 -2.38
N LEU A 56 -3.47 8.96 -1.85
CA LEU A 56 -2.31 9.43 -1.09
C LEU A 56 -2.49 9.07 0.38
N THR A 57 -1.48 8.41 0.94
CA THR A 57 -1.39 8.06 2.36
C THR A 57 -0.04 8.51 2.92
N ALA A 58 0.18 8.38 4.23
CA ALA A 58 1.49 8.62 4.84
C ALA A 58 2.62 7.73 4.25
N ALA A 59 2.27 6.58 3.65
CA ALA A 59 3.24 5.70 2.99
C ALA A 59 3.56 6.10 1.54
N GLY A 60 2.83 7.08 0.99
CA GLY A 60 2.91 7.56 -0.38
C GLY A 60 1.60 7.38 -1.16
N THR A 61 1.63 7.79 -2.43
CA THR A 61 0.51 7.62 -3.38
C THR A 61 0.52 6.23 -4.00
N LYS A 62 -0.62 5.55 -3.98
CA LYS A 62 -0.82 4.24 -4.59
C LYS A 62 -2.17 4.17 -5.29
N ILE A 63 -2.26 3.43 -6.38
CA ILE A 63 -3.52 3.20 -7.10
C ILE A 63 -4.24 2.01 -6.47
N TYR A 64 -5.50 2.21 -6.13
CA TYR A 64 -6.40 1.18 -5.62
C TYR A 64 -7.56 0.92 -6.58
N LEU A 65 -7.96 -0.34 -6.71
CA LEU A 65 -9.14 -0.77 -7.44
C LEU A 65 -10.35 -0.79 -6.51
N VAL A 66 -11.40 -0.04 -6.86
CA VAL A 66 -12.68 -0.12 -6.17
C VAL A 66 -13.34 -1.45 -6.54
N THR A 67 -13.46 -2.38 -5.61
CA THR A 67 -14.11 -3.68 -5.87
C THR A 67 -15.57 -3.70 -5.47
N GLY A 68 -15.99 -2.79 -4.60
CA GLY A 68 -17.36 -2.72 -4.12
C GLY A 68 -17.73 -1.36 -3.56
N VAL A 69 -19.04 -1.17 -3.43
CA VAL A 69 -19.67 0.03 -2.87
C VAL A 69 -20.62 -0.40 -1.77
N THR A 70 -20.53 0.19 -0.57
CA THR A 70 -21.46 -0.13 0.53
C THR A 70 -22.87 0.41 0.26
N SER A 71 -23.90 -0.25 0.77
CA SER A 71 -25.29 0.22 0.73
C SER A 71 -25.55 1.35 1.71
N GLN A 72 -24.86 1.32 2.84
CA GLN A 72 -24.95 2.35 3.86
C GLN A 72 -24.14 3.57 3.43
N ASN A 73 -24.75 4.74 3.59
CA ASN A 73 -24.07 6.02 3.63
C ASN A 73 -23.62 6.23 5.08
N LEU A 74 -22.32 6.33 5.32
CA LEU A 74 -21.80 6.54 6.67
C LEU A 74 -21.85 8.05 6.95
N PRO A 75 -22.88 8.56 7.65
CA PRO A 75 -23.26 9.98 7.61
C PRO A 75 -22.25 10.94 8.26
N SER A 76 -21.11 10.42 8.74
CA SER A 76 -20.20 11.18 9.56
C SER A 76 -18.78 11.26 9.02
N GLN A 77 -18.33 10.41 8.09
CA GLN A 77 -16.96 10.45 7.56
C GLN A 77 -16.90 9.87 6.14
N ASP A 78 -16.35 10.63 5.19
CA ASP A 78 -15.92 10.17 3.86
C ASP A 78 -14.98 8.95 4.06
N THR A 79 -15.49 7.72 3.96
CA THR A 79 -14.78 6.50 4.45
C THR A 79 -14.33 5.59 3.31
N LEU A 80 -13.09 5.08 3.41
CA LEU A 80 -12.51 4.10 2.49
C LEU A 80 -12.09 2.83 3.25
N PHE A 81 -12.52 1.66 2.76
CA PHE A 81 -12.16 0.37 3.35
C PHE A 81 -11.15 -0.38 2.47
N PHE A 82 -10.00 -0.74 3.04
CA PHE A 82 -8.91 -1.41 2.33
C PHE A 82 -8.82 -2.88 2.74
N ALA A 83 -8.51 -3.80 1.81
CA ALA A 83 -8.37 -5.24 2.13
C ALA A 83 -7.41 -5.51 3.29
N ARG A 84 -6.30 -4.78 3.31
CA ARG A 84 -5.33 -4.74 4.40
C ARG A 84 -4.92 -3.29 4.59
N GLY A 85 -4.84 -2.81 5.83
CA GLY A 85 -4.27 -1.49 6.09
C GLY A 85 -2.88 -1.37 5.46
N PRO A 86 -2.46 -0.18 4.98
CA PRO A 86 -1.15 0.00 4.37
C PRO A 86 -0.10 -0.53 5.34
N ALA A 87 0.67 -1.53 4.89
CA ALA A 87 1.75 -2.05 5.71
C ALA A 87 2.73 -0.89 5.99
N PRO A 88 3.20 -0.70 7.23
CA PRO A 88 4.25 0.26 7.49
C PRO A 88 5.41 -0.04 6.55
N ARG A 89 5.93 1.00 5.89
CA ARG A 89 7.06 0.88 4.97
C ARG A 89 8.20 0.22 5.73
N ARG A 90 8.50 -1.04 5.42
CA ARG A 90 9.75 -1.64 5.87
C ARG A 90 10.85 -0.98 5.04
N PRO A 91 11.91 -0.42 5.66
CA PRO A 91 13.06 0.03 4.89
C PRO A 91 13.53 -1.15 4.03
N ALA A 92 13.77 -0.89 2.74
CA ALA A 92 14.34 -1.89 1.86
C ALA A 92 15.69 -2.29 2.43
N GLY A 93 15.82 -3.55 2.88
CA GLY A 93 17.09 -4.11 3.29
C GLY A 93 18.05 -4.03 2.11
N ALA A 94 19.08 -3.21 2.23
CA ALA A 94 20.17 -3.16 1.28
C ALA A 94 20.88 -4.53 1.29
N GLY A 95 20.84 -5.21 0.14
CA GLY A 95 21.92 -6.11 -0.27
C GLY A 95 21.90 -7.52 0.29
N GLN A 96 21.11 -8.40 -0.34
CA GLN A 96 21.65 -9.73 -0.68
C GLN A 96 22.77 -9.51 -1.71
N ARG A 97 23.98 -9.19 -1.26
CA ARG A 97 25.18 -9.33 -2.09
C ARG A 97 25.69 -10.74 -1.86
N ASP A 98 25.23 -11.62 -2.74
CA ASP A 98 25.78 -12.93 -2.96
C ASP A 98 27.31 -12.84 -3.12
N ARG A 99 27.97 -13.78 -2.45
CA ARG A 99 29.42 -13.93 -2.40
C ARG A 99 29.92 -14.37 -3.77
N ARG A 100 30.69 -13.53 -4.46
CA ARG A 100 31.83 -13.98 -5.26
C ARG A 100 32.95 -12.94 -5.23
N LEU A 101 33.94 -13.17 -4.37
CA LEU A 101 35.26 -12.56 -4.51
C LEU A 101 36.01 -13.29 -5.63
N PRO A 102 36.47 -12.62 -6.69
CA PRO A 102 37.50 -13.19 -7.56
C PRO A 102 38.85 -13.09 -6.85
N GLN A 103 39.48 -14.24 -6.56
CA GLN A 103 40.91 -14.28 -6.24
C GLN A 103 41.70 -14.12 -7.54
N GLY A 104 42.15 -12.89 -7.81
CA GLY A 104 43.00 -12.57 -8.96
C GLY A 104 44.29 -11.89 -8.53
N GLY A 105 45.41 -12.59 -8.72
CA GLY A 105 46.69 -12.01 -9.13
C GLY A 105 47.53 -11.30 -8.07
N ARG A 106 48.40 -12.06 -7.37
CA ARG A 106 49.70 -11.52 -6.95
C ARG A 106 50.74 -11.92 -7.98
N VAL A 107 51.21 -10.95 -8.78
CA VAL A 107 52.55 -10.98 -9.37
C VAL A 107 53.15 -9.57 -9.47
N ARG A 108 54.41 -9.49 -9.03
CA ARG A 108 55.48 -8.51 -9.29
C ARG A 108 55.39 -7.10 -8.70
N GLY A 109 56.31 -6.87 -7.77
CA GLY A 109 57.04 -5.61 -7.62
C GLY A 109 58.46 -5.95 -7.15
N ALA A 110 59.43 -5.78 -8.04
CA ALA A 110 60.86 -5.91 -7.77
C ALA A 110 61.43 -4.55 -7.31
N GLU A 111 62.65 -4.59 -6.77
CA GLU A 111 63.60 -3.48 -6.57
C GLU A 111 63.35 -2.59 -5.31
N GLY A 112 64.33 -2.19 -4.48
CA GLY A 112 65.77 -2.44 -4.39
C GLY A 112 66.44 -1.54 -3.32
N ARG A 113 67.60 -2.00 -2.81
CA ARG A 113 68.76 -1.29 -2.20
C ARG A 113 68.74 -0.67 -0.77
N GLY A 114 69.85 -0.96 -0.07
CA GLY A 114 70.53 -0.13 0.94
C GLY A 114 70.48 -0.72 2.35
N ARG A 115 71.56 -1.01 3.08
CA ARG A 115 72.99 -0.67 2.99
C ARG A 115 73.82 -1.79 3.61
#